data_AF-A0A090MXF5-F1
#
_entry.id   AF-A0A090MXF5-F1
#
_cell.length_a   1.000
_cell.length_b   1.000
_cell.length_c   1.000
_cell.angle_alpha   90.00
_cell.angle_beta   90.00
_cell.angle_gamma   90.00
#
_symmetry.space_group_name_H-M   'P 1'
#
loop_
_entity.id
_entity.type
_entity.pdbx_description
1 polymer ?
#
loop_
_entity_poly.entity_id
_entity_poly.type
_entity_poly.pdbx_seq_one_letter_code
_entity_poly.pdbx_strand_id
1 'polypeptide(L)'
;MFIKKDNPKVEYVIPPLKKQDLTLEELKKYNGKDDEHICFAILGKILDVSRAPNFYGPGGPYGNLCGRDATRALGTMDPRNVKDDYDDISDLTETEKETAKDWLDKLSMKYPTVGRLLTNGEKPTDYGEEISKIEF
;
A
#
# COMPACT_ATOMS: atom_id res chain seq x y z
N MET A 1 6.73 -40.24 -17.30
CA MET A 1 5.81 -39.17 -17.73
C MET A 1 5.14 -38.63 -16.47
N PHE A 2 5.65 -37.55 -15.89
CA PHE A 2 5.10 -36.98 -14.65
C PHE A 2 3.99 -36.00 -15.01
N ILE A 3 2.76 -36.33 -14.63
CA ILE A 3 1.60 -35.44 -14.72
C ILE A 3 1.89 -34.25 -13.80
N LYS A 4 2.00 -33.04 -14.36
CA LYS A 4 1.88 -31.80 -13.58
C LYS A 4 0.47 -31.83 -12.98
N LYS A 5 0.36 -32.01 -11.66
CA LYS A 5 -0.87 -31.68 -10.97
C LYS A 5 -0.96 -30.16 -11.00
N ASP A 6 -1.79 -29.64 -11.89
CA ASP A 6 -2.26 -28.26 -11.80
C ASP A 6 -3.02 -28.15 -10.48
N ASN A 7 -2.32 -27.66 -9.47
CA ASN A 7 -2.92 -27.31 -8.19
C ASN A 7 -3.82 -26.10 -8.50
N PRO A 8 -5.14 -26.16 -8.28
CA PRO A 8 -5.98 -25.00 -8.50
C PRO A 8 -5.45 -23.89 -7.58
N LYS A 9 -4.99 -22.77 -8.17
CA LYS A 9 -4.75 -21.55 -7.41
C LYS A 9 -6.10 -21.18 -6.84
N VAL A 10 -6.34 -21.52 -5.58
CA VAL A 10 -7.42 -20.94 -4.82
C VAL A 10 -7.08 -19.45 -4.78
N GLU A 11 -7.73 -18.64 -5.62
CA GLU A 11 -7.64 -17.19 -5.51
C GLU A 11 -8.22 -16.86 -4.14
N TYR A 12 -7.32 -16.62 -3.18
CA TYR A 12 -7.71 -16.05 -1.89
C TYR A 12 -8.17 -14.62 -2.19
N VAL A 13 -9.48 -14.47 -2.44
CA VAL A 13 -10.08 -13.16 -2.66
C VAL A 13 -10.31 -12.56 -1.28
N ILE A 14 -9.26 -11.92 -0.76
CA ILE A 14 -9.37 -11.09 0.44
C ILE A 14 -10.48 -10.06 0.17
N PRO A 15 -11.51 -9.97 1.03
CA PRO A 15 -12.60 -9.01 0.84
C PRO A 15 -12.06 -7.58 0.77
N PRO A 16 -12.62 -6.68 -0.06
CA PRO A 16 -12.19 -5.29 -0.07
C PRO A 16 -12.39 -4.62 1.29
N LEU A 17 -11.40 -3.85 1.74
CA LEU A 17 -11.54 -2.98 2.91
C LEU A 17 -12.64 -1.93 2.73
N LYS A 18 -13.26 -1.51 3.83
CA LYS A 18 -14.02 -0.26 3.85
C LYS A 18 -13.12 0.93 3.49
N LYS A 19 -13.67 1.92 2.80
CA LYS A 19 -12.97 3.18 2.54
C LYS A 19 -12.81 3.92 3.87
N GLN A 20 -11.58 4.21 4.25
CA GLN A 20 -11.24 4.83 5.52
C GLN A 20 -9.88 5.51 5.44
N ASP A 21 -9.77 6.64 6.14
CA ASP A 21 -8.48 7.23 6.42
C ASP A 21 -7.83 6.50 7.60
N LEU A 22 -6.51 6.35 7.58
CA LEU A 22 -5.76 5.66 8.63
C LEU A 22 -4.61 6.55 9.11
N THR A 23 -4.33 6.48 10.41
CA THR A 23 -3.04 6.90 10.96
C THR A 23 -1.95 5.91 10.57
N LEU A 24 -0.68 6.31 10.70
CA LEU A 24 0.44 5.40 10.45
C LEU A 24 0.41 4.17 11.38
N GLU A 25 0.03 4.36 12.65
CA GLU A 25 -0.08 3.26 13.62
C GLU A 25 -1.17 2.24 13.24
N GLU A 26 -2.26 2.69 12.62
CA GLU A 26 -3.30 1.79 12.13
C GLU A 26 -2.84 1.09 10.84
N LEU A 27 -2.19 1.82 9.93
CA LEU A 27 -1.66 1.27 8.68
C LEU A 27 -0.64 0.15 8.93
N LYS A 28 0.20 0.26 9.97
CA LYS A 28 1.22 -0.75 10.34
C LYS A 28 0.68 -2.18 10.43
N LYS A 29 -0.60 -2.36 10.78
CA LYS A 29 -1.25 -3.68 10.89
C LYS A 29 -1.41 -4.37 9.53
N TYR A 30 -1.57 -3.59 8.46
CA TYR A 30 -1.80 -4.09 7.10
C TYR A 30 -0.49 -4.43 6.38
N ASN A 31 0.29 -5.35 6.97
CA ASN A 31 1.60 -5.77 6.49
C ASN A 31 1.63 -7.22 5.96
N GLY A 32 0.46 -7.87 5.86
CA GLY A 32 0.33 -9.27 5.44
C GLY A 32 0.79 -10.31 6.49
N LYS A 33 1.16 -9.88 7.70
CA LYS A 33 1.55 -10.74 8.83
C LYS A 33 0.58 -10.58 10.00
N ASP A 34 0.31 -9.34 10.41
CA ASP A 34 -0.58 -9.05 11.54
C ASP A 34 -2.07 -8.98 11.11
N ASP A 35 -2.28 -8.69 9.82
CA ASP A 35 -3.55 -8.77 9.09
C ASP A 35 -3.29 -9.44 7.73
N GLU A 36 -4.31 -10.08 7.13
CA GLU A 36 -4.18 -10.67 5.79
C GLU A 36 -4.08 -9.61 4.69
N HIS A 37 -4.58 -8.40 4.94
CA HIS A 37 -4.44 -7.27 4.05
C HIS A 37 -3.02 -6.73 4.03
N ILE A 38 -2.61 -6.27 2.86
CA ILE A 38 -1.31 -5.71 2.57
C ILE A 38 -1.54 -4.33 1.99
N CYS A 39 -1.19 -3.29 2.74
CA CYS A 39 -1.39 -1.91 2.34
C CYS A 39 -0.12 -1.08 2.54
N PHE A 40 0.05 -0.03 1.74
CA PHE A 40 1.05 1.01 1.99
C PHE A 40 0.56 2.34 1.44
N ALA A 41 1.13 3.44 1.94
CA ALA A 41 0.83 4.77 1.46
C ALA A 41 1.84 5.26 0.42
N ILE A 42 1.38 6.08 -0.53
CA ILE A 42 2.21 6.85 -1.44
C ILE A 42 1.59 8.24 -1.56
N LEU A 43 2.36 9.28 -1.25
CA LEU A 43 1.94 10.69 -1.25
C LEU A 43 0.60 10.88 -0.51
N GLY A 44 0.48 10.25 0.66
CA GLY A 44 -0.71 10.33 1.51
C GLY A 44 -1.92 9.49 1.04
N LYS A 45 -1.84 8.73 -0.06
CA LYS A 45 -2.91 7.79 -0.48
C LYS A 45 -2.56 6.36 -0.10
N ILE A 46 -3.49 5.66 0.54
CA ILE A 46 -3.32 4.27 0.97
C ILE A 46 -3.87 3.33 -0.11
N LEU A 47 -3.02 2.44 -0.60
CA LEU A 47 -3.39 1.43 -1.61
C LEU A 47 -3.42 0.04 -0.98
N ASP A 48 -4.45 -0.73 -1.32
CA ASP A 48 -4.59 -2.14 -0.98
C ASP A 48 -3.97 -3.01 -2.07
N VAL A 49 -2.78 -3.54 -1.80
CA VAL A 49 -2.01 -4.37 -2.72
C VAL A 49 -2.13 -5.88 -2.41
N SER A 50 -3.13 -6.27 -1.63
CA SER A 50 -3.36 -7.66 -1.17
C SER A 50 -3.49 -8.67 -2.31
N ARG A 51 -3.83 -8.22 -3.52
CA ARG A 51 -3.91 -9.05 -4.75
C ARG A 51 -2.55 -9.49 -5.29
N ALA A 52 -1.44 -9.01 -4.73
CA ALA A 52 -0.08 -9.32 -5.17
C ALA A 52 0.84 -9.73 -4.00
N PRO A 53 0.47 -10.74 -3.20
CA PRO A 53 1.19 -11.10 -1.97
C PRO A 53 2.61 -11.63 -2.24
N ASN A 54 2.87 -12.19 -3.43
CA ASN A 54 4.22 -12.61 -3.82
C ASN A 54 5.20 -11.43 -3.95
N PHE A 55 4.70 -10.22 -4.14
CA PHE A 55 5.51 -9.00 -4.26
C PHE A 55 5.56 -8.23 -2.93
N TYR A 56 4.39 -8.04 -2.32
CA TYR A 56 4.20 -7.13 -1.18
C TYR A 56 3.96 -7.84 0.15
N GLY A 57 3.68 -9.15 0.14
CA GLY A 57 3.52 -9.92 1.37
C GLY A 57 4.85 -10.20 2.06
N PRO A 58 4.81 -10.81 3.26
CA PRO A 58 6.01 -11.18 4.00
C PRO A 58 6.98 -12.03 3.16
N GLY A 59 8.25 -11.59 3.08
CA GLY A 59 9.29 -12.25 2.29
C GLY A 59 9.30 -11.89 0.79
N GLY A 60 8.32 -11.11 0.31
CA GLY A 60 8.32 -10.55 -1.04
C GLY A 60 9.37 -9.43 -1.20
N PRO A 61 9.83 -9.16 -2.44
CA PRO A 61 10.86 -8.15 -2.72
C PRO A 61 10.46 -6.72 -2.29
N TYR A 62 9.17 -6.44 -2.18
CA TYR A 62 8.62 -5.13 -1.78
C TYR A 62 7.83 -5.20 -0.47
N GLY A 63 7.95 -6.30 0.29
CA GLY A 63 7.24 -6.48 1.55
C GLY A 63 7.57 -5.40 2.59
N ASN A 64 8.80 -4.87 2.57
CA ASN A 64 9.23 -3.80 3.47
C ASN A 64 8.47 -2.48 3.29
N LEU A 65 7.78 -2.27 2.16
CA LEU A 65 6.96 -1.08 1.95
C LEU A 65 5.65 -1.13 2.74
N CYS A 66 5.19 -2.32 3.10
CA CYS A 66 3.84 -2.53 3.62
C CYS A 66 3.73 -2.15 5.10
N GLY A 67 2.56 -1.63 5.47
CA GLY A 67 2.31 -1.01 6.76
C GLY A 67 2.99 0.35 6.96
N ARG A 68 3.49 1.00 5.90
CA ARG A 68 4.30 2.23 5.98
C ARG A 68 3.91 3.25 4.92
N ASP A 69 4.50 4.43 5.03
CA ASP A 69 4.60 5.38 3.92
C ASP A 69 5.78 4.98 3.01
N ALA A 70 5.47 4.56 1.79
CA ALA A 70 6.42 4.11 0.78
C ALA A 70 6.87 5.25 -0.16
N THR A 71 6.44 6.49 0.08
CA THR A 71 6.71 7.63 -0.81
C THR A 71 8.20 7.80 -1.10
N ARG A 72 9.02 7.85 -0.05
CA ARG A 72 10.47 8.01 -0.18
C ARG A 72 11.09 6.84 -0.93
N ALA A 73 10.77 5.61 -0.54
CA ALA A 73 11.30 4.41 -1.19
C ALA A 73 11.01 4.37 -2.70
N LEU A 74 9.80 4.74 -3.11
CA LEU A 74 9.41 4.81 -4.51
C LEU A 74 10.03 6.00 -5.24
N GLY A 75 10.11 7.16 -4.59
CA GLY A 75 10.73 8.36 -5.15
C GLY A 75 12.23 8.20 -5.37
N THR A 76 12.95 7.61 -4.41
CA THR A 76 14.39 7.34 -4.51
C THR A 76 14.71 6.02 -5.20
N MET A 77 13.70 5.26 -5.64
CA MET A 77 13.85 3.95 -6.28
C MET A 77 14.66 2.94 -5.43
N ASP A 78 14.54 3.03 -4.10
CA ASP A 78 15.20 2.12 -3.16
C ASP A 78 14.19 1.60 -2.12
N PRO A 79 13.77 0.32 -2.20
CA PRO A 79 12.75 -0.25 -1.30
C PRO A 79 13.20 -0.37 0.16
N ARG A 80 14.48 -0.08 0.45
CA ARG A 80 15.02 -0.03 1.81
C ARG A 80 14.81 1.34 2.46
N ASN A 81 14.51 2.38 1.68
CA ASN A 81 14.37 3.75 2.14
C ASN A 81 12.97 4.02 2.68
N VAL A 82 12.61 3.26 3.73
CA VAL A 82 11.34 3.35 4.45
C VAL A 82 11.60 3.66 5.92
N LYS A 83 10.63 4.30 6.59
CA LYS A 83 10.66 4.58 8.03
C LYS A 83 9.52 3.86 8.73
N ASP A 84 9.70 3.57 10.02
CA ASP A 84 8.64 3.03 10.88
C ASP A 84 7.73 4.15 11.41
N ASP A 85 8.25 5.36 11.50
CA ASP A 85 7.51 6.54 11.98
C ASP A 85 7.23 7.51 10.83
N TYR A 86 6.56 8.61 11.15
CA TYR A 86 6.24 9.67 10.20
C TYR A 86 7.48 10.10 9.39
N ASP A 87 7.34 10.12 8.06
CA ASP A 87 8.39 10.54 7.14
C ASP A 87 8.05 11.91 6.56
N ASP A 88 8.78 12.94 6.99
CA ASP A 88 8.74 14.23 6.31
C ASP A 88 9.44 14.10 4.95
N ILE A 89 8.65 14.15 3.88
CA ILE A 89 9.09 14.04 2.49
C ILE A 89 9.40 15.39 1.84
N SER A 90 9.44 16.47 2.62
CA SER A 90 9.73 17.81 2.11
C SER A 90 11.14 17.92 1.50
N ASP A 91 12.06 17.10 2.00
CA ASP A 91 13.47 17.00 1.58
C ASP A 91 13.66 16.25 0.24
N LEU A 92 12.65 15.54 -0.26
CA LEU A 92 12.71 14.92 -1.59
C LEU A 92 12.84 15.99 -2.67
N THR A 93 13.73 15.72 -3.62
CA THR A 93 13.88 16.52 -4.85
C THR A 93 12.61 16.49 -5.69
N GLU A 94 12.46 17.45 -6.61
CA GLU A 94 11.33 17.48 -7.53
C GLU A 94 11.24 16.19 -8.36
N THR A 95 12.38 15.67 -8.84
CA THR A 95 12.44 14.42 -9.61
C THR A 95 12.02 13.20 -8.78
N GLU A 96 12.41 13.13 -7.50
CA GLU A 96 11.98 12.03 -6.62
C GLU A 96 10.48 12.11 -6.31
N LYS A 97 9.94 13.33 -6.12
CA LYS A 97 8.49 13.55 -5.94
C LYS A 97 7.70 13.16 -7.20
N GLU A 98 8.20 13.52 -8.39
CA GLU A 98 7.60 13.13 -9.67
C GLU A 98 7.65 11.62 -9.86
N THR A 99 8.77 10.98 -9.52
CA THR A 99 8.92 9.51 -9.57
C THR A 99 7.93 8.81 -8.63
N ALA A 100 7.78 9.30 -7.39
CA ALA A 100 6.80 8.77 -6.45
C ALA A 100 5.36 8.95 -6.97
N LYS A 101 5.06 10.09 -7.60
CA LYS A 101 3.76 10.36 -8.22
C LYS A 101 3.49 9.40 -9.39
N ASP A 102 4.46 9.17 -10.26
CA ASP A 102 4.34 8.21 -11.36
C ASP A 102 4.03 6.80 -10.86
N TRP A 103 4.66 6.39 -9.74
CA TRP A 103 4.33 5.13 -9.09
C TRP A 103 2.92 5.12 -8.51
N LEU A 104 2.51 6.20 -7.84
CA LEU A 104 1.14 6.34 -7.34
C LEU A 104 0.12 6.21 -8.46
N ASP A 105 0.30 6.89 -9.59
CA ASP A 105 -0.63 6.84 -10.72
C ASP A 105 -0.71 5.42 -11.29
N LYS A 106 0.44 4.78 -11.55
CA LYS A 106 0.51 3.39 -12.06
C LYS A 106 -0.16 2.39 -11.13
N LEU A 107 0.07 2.53 -9.82
CA LEU A 107 -0.45 1.59 -8.81
C LEU A 107 -1.92 1.84 -8.51
N SER A 108 -2.39 3.08 -8.50
CA SER A 108 -3.80 3.44 -8.27
C SER A 108 -4.71 2.91 -9.39
N MET A 109 -4.20 2.79 -10.62
CA MET A 109 -4.91 2.13 -11.72
C MET A 109 -5.07 0.61 -11.55
N LYS A 110 -4.25 -0.01 -10.68
CA LYS A 110 -4.19 -1.46 -10.51
C LYS A 110 -4.77 -1.94 -9.17
N TYR A 111 -4.66 -1.12 -8.13
CA TYR A 111 -4.98 -1.48 -6.76
C TYR A 111 -6.01 -0.51 -6.17
N PRO A 112 -6.95 -1.02 -5.35
CA PRO A 112 -7.94 -0.15 -4.70
C PRO A 112 -7.30 0.90 -3.79
N THR A 113 -7.84 2.12 -3.83
CA THR A 113 -7.55 3.15 -2.84
C THR A 113 -8.41 2.91 -1.61
N VAL A 114 -7.79 2.70 -0.45
CA VAL A 114 -8.45 2.55 0.85
C VAL A 114 -8.86 3.91 1.41
N GLY A 115 -8.02 4.92 1.26
CA GLY A 115 -8.27 6.26 1.78
C GLY A 115 -6.97 7.03 1.92
N ARG A 116 -6.89 7.95 2.89
CA ARG A 116 -5.72 8.80 3.12
C ARG A 116 -4.92 8.34 4.33
N LEU A 117 -3.60 8.49 4.24
CA LEU A 117 -2.73 8.43 5.39
C LEU A 117 -2.80 9.79 6.09
N LEU A 118 -3.30 9.80 7.32
CA LEU A 118 -3.48 11.01 8.11
C LEU A 118 -2.14 11.50 8.65
N THR A 119 -1.93 12.81 8.51
CA THR A 119 -0.84 13.54 9.17
C THR A 119 -1.30 14.10 10.51
N ASN A 120 -0.35 14.56 11.34
CA ASN A 120 -0.65 14.99 12.70
C ASN A 120 -1.72 16.10 12.75
N GLY A 121 -2.84 15.79 13.39
CA GLY A 121 -3.95 16.71 13.61
C GLY A 121 -5.06 16.65 12.56
N GLU A 122 -4.88 15.89 11.48
CA GLU A 122 -5.97 15.64 10.54
C GLU A 122 -7.04 14.74 11.16
N LYS A 123 -8.30 15.05 10.84
CA LYS A 123 -9.44 14.21 11.23
C LYS A 123 -9.77 13.25 10.08
N PRO A 124 -10.12 11.98 10.38
CA PRO A 124 -10.65 11.07 9.38
C PRO A 124 -11.90 11.65 8.70
N THR A 125 -12.04 11.40 7.40
CA THR A 125 -13.31 11.63 6.70
C THR A 125 -14.25 10.46 6.97
N ASP A 126 -15.54 10.76 7.19
CA ASP A 126 -16.59 9.75 7.23
C ASP A 126 -17.02 9.42 5.78
N TYR A 127 -16.63 8.24 5.31
CA TYR A 127 -17.00 7.71 4.00
C TYR A 127 -18.28 6.86 4.03
N GLY A 128 -18.95 6.76 5.18
CA GLY A 128 -20.12 5.90 5.37
C GLY A 128 -19.78 4.42 5.12
N GLU A 129 -20.57 3.78 4.25
CA GLU A 129 -20.41 2.37 3.88
C GLU A 129 -19.67 2.19 2.54
N GLU A 130 -18.96 3.21 2.07
CA GLU A 130 -18.14 3.08 0.85
C GLU A 130 -17.02 2.04 1.07
N ILE A 131 -16.79 1.21 0.05
CA ILE A 131 -15.68 0.24 0.01
C ILE A 131 -14.53 0.78 -0.83
N SER A 132 -13.31 0.33 -0.53
CA SER A 132 -12.13 0.65 -1.31
C SER A 132 -12.32 0.23 -2.77
N LYS A 133 -11.85 1.06 -3.70
CA LYS A 133 -12.02 0.84 -5.14
C LYS A 133 -10.86 1.41 -5.94
N ILE A 134 -10.65 0.86 -7.13
CA ILE A 134 -9.74 1.45 -8.11
C ILE A 134 -10.35 2.78 -8.56
N GLU A 135 -9.59 3.86 -8.40
CA GLU A 135 -10.00 5.21 -8.82
C GLU A 135 -9.48 5.45 -10.25
N PHE A 136 -10.36 5.91 -11.14
CA PHE A 136 -10.06 6.18 -12.56
C PHE A 136 -9.92 7.68 -12.82
#